data_AF-A0A972Q960-F1
#
_entry.id   AF-A0A972Q960-F1
#
_cell.length_a   1.000
_cell.length_b   1.000
_cell.length_c   1.000
_cell.angle_alpha   90.00
_cell.angle_beta   90.00
_cell.angle_gamma   90.00
#
_symmetry.space_group_name_H-M   'P 1'
#
loop_
_entity.id
_entity.type
_entity.pdbx_description
1 polymer ?
#
loop_
_entity_poly.entity_id
_entity_poly.type
_entity_poly.pdbx_seq_one_letter_code
_entity_poly.pdbx_strand_id
1 'polypeptide(L)' 'MDPTKIIYSLNIEDVQTVAQEQLGRELTDEELILVEDKVCDYIDWYGAIDSAINNVLESKKTNFKIRIL' A
#
# COMPACT_ATOMS: atom_id res chain seq x y z
N MET A 1 18.73 -8.36 -2.67
CA MET A 1 18.00 -7.19 -2.17
C MET A 1 18.01 -7.25 -0.66
N ASP A 2 17.91 -6.10 0.00
CA ASP A 2 17.69 -6.02 1.43
C ASP A 2 16.32 -6.63 1.78
N PRO A 3 16.24 -7.70 2.61
CA PRO A 3 14.98 -8.32 3.00
C PRO A 3 14.11 -7.41 3.89
N THR A 4 14.68 -6.34 4.43
CA THR A 4 13.99 -5.38 5.31
C THR A 4 13.53 -4.11 4.58
N LYS A 5 13.77 -4.03 3.27
CA LYS A 5 13.35 -2.88 2.48
C LYS A 5 11.83 -2.71 2.52
N ILE A 6 11.38 -1.57 3.04
CA ILE A 6 9.99 -1.13 2.96
C ILE A 6 9.68 -0.79 1.49
N ILE A 7 8.63 -1.41 0.94
CA ILE A 7 8.15 -1.17 -0.43
C ILE A 7 7.05 -0.09 -0.43
N TYR A 8 6.20 -0.08 0.61
CA TYR A 8 5.12 0.87 0.81
C TYR A 8 4.88 1.04 2.32
N SER A 9 4.51 2.23 2.75
CA SER A 9 4.19 2.56 4.15
C SER A 9 3.19 3.71 4.20
N LEU A 10 2.32 3.68 5.20
CA LEU A 10 1.57 4.84 5.68
C LEU A 10 2.23 5.36 6.96
N ASN A 11 2.16 6.67 7.18
CA ASN A 11 2.65 7.31 8.37
C ASN A 11 1.56 8.18 9.04
N ILE A 12 1.88 8.78 10.19
CA ILE A 12 0.93 9.60 10.95
C ILE A 12 0.51 10.86 10.18
N GLU A 13 1.40 11.47 9.39
CA GLU A 13 1.07 12.64 8.57
C GLU A 13 0.04 12.32 7.49
N ASP A 14 0.13 11.12 6.87
CA ASP A 14 -0.88 10.65 5.91
C ASP A 14 -2.26 10.56 6.58
N VAL A 15 -2.31 9.99 7.79
CA VAL A 15 -3.55 9.87 8.58
C VAL A 15 -4.09 11.25 8.97
N GLN A 16 -3.24 12.15 9.44
CA GLN A 16 -3.66 13.50 9.84
C GLN A 16 -4.11 14.36 8.66
N THR A 17 -3.50 14.18 7.49
CA THR A 17 -3.94 14.85 6.25
C THR A 17 -5.37 14.47 5.93
N VAL A 18 -5.68 13.17 5.94
CA VAL A 18 -7.05 12.68 5.72
C VAL A 18 -8.00 13.17 6.82
N ALA A 19 -7.57 13.17 8.08
CA ALA A 19 -8.39 13.68 9.18
C ALA A 19 -8.73 15.17 9.01
N GLN A 20 -7.75 16.00 8.63
CA GLN A 20 -7.97 17.42 8.40
C GLN A 20 -8.92 17.65 7.21
N GLU A 21 -8.79 16.88 6.13
CA GLU A 21 -9.66 17.00 4.95
C GLU A 21 -11.10 16.54 5.22
N GLN A 22 -11.28 15.44 5.97
CA GLN A 22 -12.60 14.82 6.17
C GLN A 22 -13.32 15.33 7.41
N LEU A 23 -12.59 15.70 8.46
CA LEU A 23 -13.12 16.08 9.78
C LEU A 23 -12.85 17.55 10.12
N GLY A 24 -11.95 18.23 9.40
CA GLY A 24 -11.57 19.62 9.69
C GLY A 24 -10.70 19.81 10.92
N ARG A 25 -10.18 18.72 11.50
CA ARG A 25 -9.27 18.74 12.66
C ARG A 25 -8.29 17.57 12.61
N GLU A 26 -7.20 17.71 13.34
CA GLU A 26 -6.31 16.60 13.66
C GLU A 26 -6.95 15.62 14.66
N LEU A 27 -6.56 14.35 14.54
CA LEU A 27 -6.83 13.30 15.51
C LEU A 27 -5.92 13.46 16.73
N THR A 28 -6.43 13.08 17.90
CA THR A 28 -5.60 12.97 19.11
C THR A 28 -4.70 11.74 19.04
N ASP A 29 -3.67 11.67 19.90
CA ASP A 29 -2.78 10.50 19.99
C ASP A 29 -3.54 9.20 20.27
N GLU A 30 -4.58 9.26 21.11
CA GLU A 30 -5.45 8.11 21.41
C GLU A 30 -6.25 7.67 20.17
N GLU A 31 -6.77 8.62 19.41
CA GLU A 31 -7.49 8.34 18.16
C GLU A 31 -6.54 7.77 17.09
N LEU A 32 -5.30 8.29 17.00
CA LEU A 32 -4.28 7.79 16.07
C LEU A 32 -3.94 6.32 16.33
N ILE A 33 -3.77 5.91 17.59
CA ILE A 33 -3.50 4.51 17.94
C ILE A 33 -4.65 3.60 17.48
N LEU A 34 -5.89 4.03 17.67
CA LEU A 34 -7.07 3.27 17.23
C LEU A 34 -7.16 3.18 15.71
N VAL A 35 -6.79 4.26 15.00
CA VAL A 35 -6.75 4.27 13.53
C VAL A 35 -5.62 3.41 13.02
N GLU A 36 -4.43 3.42 13.62
CA GLU A 36 -3.29 2.57 13.24
C GLU A 36 -3.67 1.07 13.31
N ASP A 37 -4.32 0.65 14.38
CA ASP A 37 -4.80 -0.74 14.52
C ASP A 37 -5.85 -1.11 13.46
N LYS A 38 -6.73 -0.16 13.12
CA LYS A 38 -7.86 -0.39 12.21
C LYS A 38 -7.52 -0.24 10.74
N VAL A 39 -6.61 0.65 10.36
CA VAL A 39 -6.36 0.99 8.96
C VAL A 39 -5.86 -0.22 8.17
N CYS A 40 -5.10 -1.11 8.82
CA CYS A 40 -4.64 -2.35 8.22
C CYS A 40 -5.77 -3.32 7.84
N ASP A 41 -6.92 -3.29 8.53
CA ASP A 41 -8.09 -4.13 8.20
C ASP A 41 -8.72 -3.73 6.85
N TYR A 42 -8.49 -2.48 6.40
CA TYR A 42 -9.05 -1.93 5.16
C TYR A 42 -8.10 -1.98 3.97
N ILE A 43 -6.85 -2.37 4.17
CA ILE A 43 -5.84 -2.45 3.11
C ILE A 43 -5.60 -3.92 2.75
N ASP A 44 -6.08 -4.34 1.58
CA ASP A 44 -5.76 -5.65 1.00
C ASP A 44 -4.32 -5.66 0.43
N TRP A 45 -3.34 -5.59 1.33
CA TRP A 45 -1.93 -5.55 0.97
C TRP A 45 -1.49 -6.85 0.28
N TYR A 46 -2.08 -7.99 0.66
CA TYR A 46 -1.76 -9.28 0.06
C TYR A 46 -2.22 -9.32 -1.40
N GLY A 47 -3.49 -8.97 -1.65
CA GLY A 47 -4.04 -8.92 -3.02
C GLY A 47 -3.32 -7.92 -3.91
N ALA A 48 -2.89 -6.78 -3.37
CA ALA A 48 -2.09 -5.79 -4.09
C ALA A 48 -0.72 -6.37 -4.51
N ILE A 49 -0.02 -7.08 -3.62
CA ILE A 49 1.26 -7.72 -3.92
C ILE A 49 1.08 -8.83 -4.96
N ASP A 50 0.09 -9.72 -4.77
CA ASP A 50 -0.19 -10.82 -5.71
C ASP A 50 -0.52 -10.28 -7.12
N SER A 51 -1.37 -9.25 -7.19
CA SER A 51 -1.73 -8.59 -8.45
C SER A 51 -0.53 -7.97 -9.13
N ALA A 52 0.35 -7.28 -8.38
CA ALA A 52 1.57 -6.68 -8.92
C ALA A 52 2.54 -7.73 -9.46
N ILE A 53 2.72 -8.84 -8.74
CA ILE A 53 3.53 -9.98 -9.20
C ILE A 53 2.97 -10.52 -10.51
N ASN A 54 1.67 -10.84 -10.55
CA ASN A 54 1.03 -11.41 -11.74
C ASN A 54 1.12 -10.47 -12.94
N ASN A 55 0.84 -9.18 -12.78
CA ASN A 55 0.95 -8.20 -13.85
C ASN A 55 2.38 -8.11 -14.43
N VAL A 56 3.40 -8.04 -13.56
CA VAL A 56 4.80 -7.94 -13.99
C VAL A 56 5.29 -9.23 -14.65
N LEU A 57 4.84 -10.40 -14.19
CA LEU A 57 5.28 -11.68 -14.76
C LEU A 57 4.52 -12.05 -16.04
N GLU A 58 3.22 -11.73 -16.15
CA GLU A 58 2.46 -11.91 -17.38
C GLU A 58 2.96 -11.02 -18.51
N SER A 59 3.23 -9.74 -18.22
CA SER A 59 3.81 -8.81 -19.20
C SER A 59 5.19 -9.25 -19.70
N LYS A 60 5.99 -9.91 -18.84
CA LYS A 60 7.28 -10.52 -19.24
C LYS A 60 7.11 -11.74 -20.15
N LYS A 61 6.12 -12.61 -19.88
CA LYS A 61 5.83 -13.78 -20.74
C LYS A 61 5.40 -13.36 -22.14
N THR A 62 4.56 -12.33 -22.25
CA THR A 62 4.09 -11.80 -23.55
C THR A 62 5.24 -11.17 -24.35
N ASN A 63 6.08 -10.36 -23.71
CA ASN A 63 7.25 -9.76 -24.38
C ASN A 63 8.30 -10.80 -24.81
N PHE A 64 8.47 -11.88 -24.05
CA PHE A 64 9.36 -12.97 -24.46
C PHE A 64 8.83 -13.67 -25.71
N LYS A 65 7.52 -14.01 -25.78
CA LYS A 65 6.91 -14.64 -26.96
C LYS A 65 7.07 -13.82 -28.26
N ILE A 66 6.98 -12.48 -28.19
CA ILE A 66 7.14 -11.61 -29.37
C ILE A 66 8.58 -11.60 -29.88
N ARG A 67 9.59 -11.77 -29.01
CA ARG A 67 11.01 -11.71 -29.39
C ARG A 67 11.56 -13.00 -30.01
N ILE A 68 10.79 -14.08 -30.01
CA ILE A 68 11.14 -15.40 -30.58
C ILE A 68 10.30 -15.73 -31.84
N LEU A 69 9.48 -14.79 -32.31
CA LEU A 69 8.79 -14.80 -33.59
C LEU A 69 9.44 -13.76 -34.52
#